data_AF-A0AA41VXP6-F1
#
_entry.id   AF-A0AA41VXP6-F1
#
_cell.length_a   1.000
_cell.length_b   1.000
_cell.length_c   1.000
_cell.angle_alpha   90.00
_cell.angle_beta   90.00
_cell.angle_gamma   90.00
#
_symmetry.space_group_name_H-M   'P 1'
#
loop_
_entity.id
_entity.type
_entity.pdbx_description
1 polymer ?
#
loop_
_entity_poly.entity_id
_entity_poly.type
_entity_poly.pdbx_seq_one_letter_code
_entity_poly.pdbx_strand_id
1 'polypeptide(L)'
;MASLFFSFSTSSPLFSSSTIIKPHFSQTKHNNNHLHLTSSPFTVKSIATNSTSSSPAVDNFWEWVSREGVISNKSAGVIKPGIVPEGLGLIAQKDISRNEVVLEIPKKFWINPDLVASSEIGKLCGGLKPWVSVALFLLREKANRDSKWSGYLQILPETTDSTIYCTGQKRSFLNFKELNY
;
A
#
# COMPACT_ATOMS: atom_id res chain seq x y z
N MET A 1 -57.38 10.40 10.37
CA MET A 1 -57.45 10.67 8.92
C MET A 1 -56.17 11.40 8.56
N ALA A 2 -55.25 10.96 7.70
CA ALA A 2 -55.23 9.90 6.72
C ALA A 2 -53.86 9.20 6.76
N SER A 3 -53.88 7.89 6.55
CA SER A 3 -52.76 6.98 6.32
C SER A 3 -52.48 6.91 4.82
N LEU A 4 -51.20 6.88 4.41
CA LEU A 4 -50.80 6.41 3.09
C LEU A 4 -49.61 5.47 3.23
N PHE A 5 -49.96 4.18 3.18
CA PHE A 5 -49.07 3.07 2.88
C PHE A 5 -48.77 3.07 1.38
N PHE A 6 -47.53 2.77 1.00
CA PHE A 6 -47.25 2.19 -0.30
C PHE A 6 -46.34 0.98 -0.13
N SER A 7 -46.97 -0.19 -0.12
CA SER A 7 -46.36 -1.48 -0.40
C SER A 7 -46.49 -1.76 -1.88
N PHE A 8 -45.40 -2.15 -2.52
CA PHE A 8 -45.44 -2.93 -3.76
C PHE A 8 -44.42 -4.06 -3.66
N SER A 9 -44.92 -5.27 -3.44
CA SER A 9 -44.30 -6.50 -3.93
C SER A 9 -44.55 -6.58 -5.44
N THR A 10 -43.68 -7.26 -6.21
CA THR A 10 -43.96 -8.54 -6.87
C THR A 10 -42.81 -8.94 -7.83
N SER A 11 -42.55 -10.25 -7.85
CA SER A 11 -41.98 -11.11 -8.91
C SER A 11 -40.53 -10.95 -9.40
N SER A 12 -39.76 -11.99 -9.06
CA SER A 12 -38.65 -12.52 -9.86
C SER A 12 -39.12 -13.08 -11.20
N PRO A 13 -38.22 -13.17 -12.20
CA PRO A 13 -38.15 -14.38 -13.01
C PRO A 13 -36.76 -15.04 -12.96
N LEU A 14 -36.78 -16.36 -12.79
CA LEU A 14 -35.73 -17.32 -13.15
C LEU A 14 -35.71 -17.53 -14.68
N PHE A 15 -34.64 -18.19 -15.19
CA PHE A 15 -34.31 -18.62 -16.57
C PHE A 15 -33.22 -17.76 -17.22
N SER A 16 -32.28 -18.24 -18.02
CA SER A 16 -31.70 -19.57 -18.31
C SER A 16 -30.48 -19.30 -19.21
N SER A 17 -29.44 -20.10 -19.07
CA SER A 17 -28.37 -20.44 -20.04
C SER A 17 -27.99 -19.53 -21.23
N SER A 18 -26.69 -19.20 -21.23
CA SER A 18 -25.72 -19.36 -22.34
C SER A 18 -26.02 -18.76 -23.72
N THR A 19 -25.34 -17.66 -24.08
CA THR A 19 -24.69 -17.59 -25.41
C THR A 19 -23.46 -16.68 -25.38
N ILE A 20 -22.32 -17.25 -25.73
CA ILE A 20 -21.04 -16.57 -25.94
C ILE A 20 -21.16 -15.72 -27.21
N ILE A 21 -21.15 -14.39 -27.05
CA ILE A 21 -21.08 -13.45 -28.16
C ILE A 21 -19.61 -13.35 -28.58
N LYS A 22 -19.26 -13.96 -29.72
CA LYS A 22 -17.96 -13.79 -30.38
C LYS A 22 -17.97 -12.46 -31.14
N PRO A 23 -17.07 -11.51 -30.87
CA PRO A 23 -16.89 -10.38 -31.76
C PRO A 23 -16.19 -10.85 -33.04
N HIS A 24 -16.92 -10.74 -34.16
CA HIS A 24 -16.41 -10.90 -35.52
C HIS A 24 -15.57 -9.66 -35.88
N PHE A 25 -14.25 -9.79 -35.80
CA PHE A 25 -13.32 -8.75 -36.25
C PHE A 25 -12.80 -9.11 -37.64
N SER A 26 -13.19 -8.30 -38.63
CA SER A 26 -12.78 -8.45 -40.03
C SER A 26 -11.29 -8.20 -40.21
N GLN A 27 -10.61 -9.15 -40.85
CA GLN A 27 -9.19 -9.10 -41.16
C GLN A 27 -8.93 -8.18 -42.36
N THR A 28 -8.24 -7.06 -42.15
CA THR A 28 -7.56 -6.31 -43.21
C THR A 28 -6.11 -6.76 -43.29
N LYS A 29 -5.74 -7.40 -44.39
CA LYS A 29 -4.36 -7.79 -44.71
C LYS A 29 -3.52 -6.54 -44.97
N HIS A 30 -2.48 -6.33 -44.15
CA HIS A 30 -1.32 -5.55 -44.57
C HIS A 30 -0.05 -6.38 -44.41
N ASN A 31 0.79 -6.27 -45.43
CA ASN A 31 1.92 -7.11 -45.74
C ASN A 31 3.08 -6.96 -44.73
N ASN A 32 3.78 -8.08 -44.55
CA ASN A 32 4.88 -8.31 -43.63
C ASN A 32 6.12 -7.47 -43.96
N ASN A 33 6.84 -7.04 -42.93
CA ASN A 33 8.30 -7.05 -42.89
C ASN A 33 8.80 -7.06 -41.43
N HIS A 34 9.13 -8.29 -40.99
CA HIS A 34 10.31 -8.68 -40.22
C HIS A 34 10.75 -7.82 -39.00
N LEU A 35 10.62 -8.40 -37.80
CA LEU A 35 11.73 -8.72 -36.89
C LEU A 35 11.18 -9.59 -35.74
N HIS A 36 11.65 -10.83 -35.68
CA HIS A 36 11.23 -11.85 -34.72
C HIS A 36 11.90 -11.60 -33.36
N LEU A 37 11.16 -11.02 -32.42
CA LEU A 37 11.51 -11.03 -31.00
C LEU A 37 10.65 -12.09 -30.31
N THR A 38 11.27 -13.23 -30.01
CA THR A 38 10.70 -14.25 -29.14
C THR A 38 10.45 -13.63 -27.77
N SER A 39 9.21 -13.20 -27.53
CA SER A 39 8.71 -12.84 -26.21
C SER A 39 8.60 -14.11 -25.37
N SER A 40 9.70 -14.50 -24.72
CA SER A 40 9.65 -15.49 -23.64
C SER A 40 8.72 -14.97 -22.53
N PRO A 41 7.87 -15.82 -21.94
CA PRO A 41 7.13 -15.42 -20.75
C PRO A 41 8.13 -15.12 -19.63
N PHE A 42 8.02 -13.94 -19.02
CA PHE A 42 8.77 -13.55 -17.83
C PHE A 42 8.52 -14.60 -16.74
N THR A 43 9.46 -15.53 -16.59
CA THR A 43 9.46 -16.49 -15.50
C THR A 43 10.11 -15.80 -14.32
N VAL A 44 9.29 -15.35 -13.37
CA VAL A 44 9.75 -14.85 -12.07
C VAL A 44 10.38 -16.02 -11.33
N LYS A 45 11.71 -16.11 -11.37
CA LYS A 45 12.45 -17.00 -10.48
C LYS A 45 12.45 -16.34 -9.10
N SER A 46 11.60 -16.85 -8.21
CA SER A 46 11.67 -16.54 -6.79
C SER A 46 13.01 -17.06 -6.28
N ILE A 47 13.95 -16.14 -6.01
CA ILE A 47 15.12 -16.46 -5.21
C ILE A 47 14.61 -16.54 -3.78
N ALA A 48 14.47 -17.76 -3.29
CA ALA A 48 14.35 -18.03 -1.86
C ALA A 48 15.65 -17.60 -1.19
N THR A 49 15.75 -16.32 -0.84
CA THR A 49 16.69 -15.87 0.17
C THR A 49 16.09 -16.28 1.50
N ASN A 50 16.69 -17.27 2.14
CA ASN A 50 16.49 -17.50 3.56
C ASN A 50 17.10 -16.31 4.31
N SER A 51 16.38 -15.18 4.40
CA SER A 51 16.83 -13.98 5.10
C SER A 51 16.16 -13.89 6.47
N THR A 52 16.48 -14.86 7.32
CA THR A 52 16.19 -14.79 8.76
C THR A 52 17.21 -13.88 9.44
N SER A 53 17.07 -12.57 9.27
CA SER A 53 17.59 -11.62 10.25
C SER A 53 16.69 -10.40 10.25
N SER A 54 15.47 -10.61 10.76
CA SER A 54 14.59 -9.52 11.16
C SER A 54 15.35 -8.61 12.12
N SER A 55 15.36 -7.31 11.85
CA SER A 55 15.92 -6.34 12.78
C SER A 55 15.06 -6.34 14.05
N PRO A 56 15.63 -6.21 15.26
CA PRO A 56 14.87 -6.17 16.50
C PRO A 56 13.80 -5.05 16.50
N ALA A 57 14.03 -3.96 15.74
CA ALA A 57 13.03 -2.90 15.57
C ALA A 57 11.78 -3.38 14.81
N VAL A 58 11.95 -4.25 13.81
CA VAL A 58 10.86 -4.81 13.01
C VAL A 58 10.08 -5.84 13.81
N ASP A 59 10.76 -6.66 14.62
CA ASP A 59 10.10 -7.60 15.53
C ASP A 59 9.28 -6.86 16.59
N ASN A 60 9.86 -5.83 17.23
CA ASN A 60 9.16 -4.98 18.19
C ASN A 60 7.93 -4.30 17.57
N PHE A 61 8.03 -3.82 16.32
CA PHE A 61 6.90 -3.28 15.59
C PHE A 61 5.83 -4.35 15.36
N TRP A 62 6.21 -5.55 14.89
CA TRP A 62 5.28 -6.63 14.61
C TRP A 62 4.53 -7.10 15.86
N GLU A 63 5.23 -7.18 17.00
CA GLU A 63 4.62 -7.47 18.30
C GLU A 63 3.67 -6.35 18.75
N TRP A 64 4.07 -5.08 18.60
CA TRP A 64 3.22 -3.93 18.93
C TRP A 64 1.91 -3.94 18.13
N VAL A 65 1.99 -4.14 16.82
CA VAL A 65 0.82 -4.21 15.92
C VAL A 65 -0.06 -5.43 16.26
N SER A 66 0.55 -6.55 16.64
CA SER A 66 -0.18 -7.76 17.07
C SER A 66 -0.92 -7.54 18.39
N ARG A 67 -0.27 -6.94 19.39
CA ARG A 67 -0.89 -6.61 20.69
C ARG A 67 -2.06 -5.63 20.57
N GLU A 68 -1.97 -4.71 19.62
CA GLU A 68 -3.02 -3.73 19.36
C GLU A 68 -4.24 -4.28 18.59
N GLY A 69 -4.17 -5.56 18.19
CA GLY A 69 -5.23 -6.29 17.49
C GLY A 69 -5.35 -5.94 16.01
N VAL A 70 -4.32 -5.33 15.41
CA VAL A 70 -4.30 -4.98 13.99
C VAL A 70 -4.00 -6.22 13.14
N ILE A 71 -3.05 -7.06 13.59
CA ILE A 71 -2.81 -8.36 12.99
C ILE A 71 -3.69 -9.37 13.73
N SER A 72 -4.77 -9.80 13.07
CA SER A 72 -5.56 -10.93 13.55
C SER A 72 -4.75 -12.23 13.43
N ASN A 73 -5.07 -13.24 14.25
CA ASN A 73 -4.48 -14.58 14.17
C ASN A 73 -4.50 -15.16 12.74
N LYS A 74 -5.49 -14.76 11.93
CA LYS A 74 -5.57 -15.13 10.51
C LYS A 74 -4.47 -14.48 9.66
N SER A 75 -4.18 -13.19 9.85
CA SER A 75 -3.18 -12.45 9.08
C SER A 75 -1.74 -12.79 9.53
N ALA A 76 -1.53 -13.02 10.83
CA ALA A 76 -0.22 -13.41 11.39
C ALA A 76 0.37 -14.70 10.79
N GLY A 77 -0.50 -15.61 10.33
CA GLY A 77 -0.11 -16.86 9.69
C GLY A 77 -0.01 -16.80 8.17
N VAL A 78 -0.40 -15.70 7.54
CA VAL A 78 -0.44 -15.52 6.07
C VAL A 78 0.70 -14.61 5.60
N ILE A 79 1.08 -13.60 6.38
CA ILE A 79 2.17 -12.69 6.04
C ILE A 79 3.12 -12.49 7.22
N LYS A 80 4.37 -12.16 6.90
CA LYS A 80 5.37 -11.67 7.86
C LYS A 80 6.17 -10.52 7.26
N PRO A 81 6.67 -9.60 8.08
CA PRO A 81 7.63 -8.61 7.63
C PRO A 81 8.94 -9.32 7.25
N GLY A 82 9.59 -8.83 6.20
CA GLY A 82 10.87 -9.36 5.75
C GLY A 82 11.62 -8.37 4.87
N ILE A 83 12.90 -8.65 4.63
CA ILE A 83 13.74 -7.83 3.76
C ILE A 83 13.54 -8.24 2.30
N VAL A 84 13.30 -7.25 1.45
CA VAL A 84 13.15 -7.36 0.00
C VAL A 84 14.15 -6.41 -0.69
N PRO A 85 14.41 -6.54 -1.99
CA PRO A 85 15.32 -5.63 -2.71
C PRO A 85 14.97 -4.14 -2.56
N GLU A 86 13.69 -3.83 -2.36
CA GLU A 86 13.15 -2.48 -2.16
C GLU A 86 13.24 -1.98 -0.71
N GLY A 87 13.75 -2.78 0.23
CA GLY A 87 13.83 -2.48 1.66
C GLY A 87 12.97 -3.40 2.51
N LEU A 88 12.12 -2.85 3.38
CA LEU A 88 11.19 -3.64 4.19
C LEU A 88 9.91 -3.92 3.41
N GLY A 89 9.51 -5.19 3.37
CA GLY A 89 8.32 -5.66 2.68
C GLY A 89 7.53 -6.68 3.47
N LEU A 90 6.39 -7.09 2.92
CA LEU A 90 5.57 -8.17 3.45
C LEU A 90 5.77 -9.42 2.60
N ILE A 91 6.16 -10.52 3.25
CA ILE A 91 6.40 -11.81 2.62
C ILE A 91 5.23 -12.73 2.96
N ALA A 92 4.61 -13.28 1.92
CA ALA A 92 3.57 -14.29 2.05
C ALA A 92 4.16 -15.60 2.60
N GLN A 93 3.57 -16.11 3.67
CA GLN A 93 3.88 -17.42 4.28
C GLN A 93 3.01 -18.54 3.72
N LYS A 94 1.92 -18.18 3.05
CA LYS A 94 0.95 -19.06 2.41
C LYS A 94 0.51 -18.46 1.09
N ASP A 95 -0.06 -19.29 0.23
CA ASP A 95 -0.62 -18.83 -1.04
C ASP A 95 -1.78 -17.86 -0.76
N ILE A 96 -1.72 -16.69 -1.40
CA ILE A 96 -2.72 -15.62 -1.28
C ILE A 96 -3.49 -15.56 -2.60
N SER A 97 -4.81 -15.71 -2.54
CA SER A 97 -5.66 -15.65 -3.73
C SER A 97 -5.84 -14.21 -4.21
N ARG A 98 -6.16 -14.03 -5.50
CA ARG A 98 -6.51 -12.70 -6.03
C ARG A 98 -7.71 -12.14 -5.25
N ASN A 99 -7.61 -10.88 -4.82
CA ASN A 99 -8.61 -10.16 -4.00
C ASN A 99 -8.78 -10.69 -2.57
N GLU A 100 -7.85 -11.52 -2.07
CA GLU A 100 -7.83 -11.88 -0.67
C GLU A 100 -7.34 -10.71 0.20
N VAL A 101 -8.00 -10.50 1.34
CA VAL A 101 -7.62 -9.46 2.29
C VAL A 101 -6.37 -9.88 3.06
N VAL A 102 -5.28 -9.16 2.82
CA VAL A 102 -3.97 -9.45 3.44
C VAL A 102 -3.87 -8.87 4.85
N LEU A 103 -4.31 -7.62 5.02
CA LEU A 103 -4.27 -6.88 6.28
C LEU A 103 -5.38 -5.84 6.33
N GLU A 104 -5.86 -5.55 7.54
CA GLU A 104 -6.82 -4.48 7.81
C GLU A 104 -6.25 -3.58 8.91
N ILE A 105 -6.25 -2.26 8.67
CA ILE A 105 -5.72 -1.29 9.64
C ILE A 105 -6.89 -0.50 10.23
N PRO A 106 -7.20 -0.67 11.53
CA PRO A 106 -8.24 0.11 12.21
C PRO A 106 -7.99 1.62 12.09
N LYS A 107 -9.06 2.40 11.92
CA LYS A 107 -8.97 3.88 11.78
C LYS A 107 -8.26 4.56 12.97
N LYS A 108 -8.26 3.94 14.16
CA LYS A 108 -7.50 4.41 15.35
C LYS A 108 -5.98 4.44 15.14
N PHE A 109 -5.47 3.82 14.07
CA PHE A 109 -4.06 3.81 13.66
C PHE A 109 -3.74 4.71 12.46
N TRP A 110 -4.70 5.53 12.01
CA TRP A 110 -4.45 6.45 10.91
C TRP A 110 -3.78 7.73 11.41
N ILE A 111 -2.75 8.18 10.70
CA ILE A 111 -2.12 9.48 10.93
C ILE A 111 -2.64 10.45 9.87
N ASN A 112 -3.74 11.13 10.21
CA ASN A 112 -4.47 12.04 9.33
C ASN A 112 -4.60 13.44 9.95
N PRO A 113 -4.94 14.48 9.17
CA PRO A 113 -5.19 15.81 9.69
C PRO A 113 -6.21 15.85 10.84
N ASP A 114 -7.26 15.02 10.78
CA ASP A 114 -8.26 14.89 11.84
C ASP A 114 -7.65 14.42 13.18
N LEU A 115 -6.70 13.48 13.12
CA LEU A 115 -5.95 13.04 14.30
C LEU A 115 -5.14 14.21 14.87
N VAL A 116 -4.44 14.96 14.02
CA VAL A 116 -3.63 16.10 14.44
C VAL A 116 -4.50 17.17 15.11
N ALA A 117 -5.68 17.46 14.55
CA ALA A 117 -6.64 18.41 15.12
C ALA A 117 -7.13 17.99 16.52
N SER A 118 -7.29 16.68 16.76
CA SER A 118 -7.67 16.13 18.07
C SER A 118 -6.52 16.05 19.09
N SER A 119 -5.27 16.18 18.61
CA SER A 119 -4.08 16.11 19.45
C SER A 119 -3.73 17.46 20.08
N GLU A 120 -2.79 17.46 21.02
CA GLU A 120 -2.35 18.68 21.72
C GLU A 120 -1.83 19.77 20.75
N ILE A 121 -1.14 19.37 19.68
CA ILE A 121 -0.60 20.30 18.68
C ILE A 121 -1.69 20.88 17.76
N GLY A 122 -2.91 20.33 17.79
CA GLY A 122 -4.01 20.75 16.92
C GLY A 122 -4.32 22.24 17.02
N LYS A 123 -4.19 22.84 18.21
CA LYS A 123 -4.35 24.28 18.44
C LYS A 123 -3.29 25.12 17.73
N LEU A 124 -2.06 24.62 17.64
CA LEU A 124 -0.93 25.28 16.97
C LEU A 124 -0.96 25.06 15.46
N CYS A 125 -1.60 23.99 15.00
CA CYS A 125 -1.76 23.68 13.59
C CYS A 125 -2.95 24.39 12.93
N GLY A 126 -3.67 25.25 13.66
CA GLY A 126 -4.78 26.05 13.11
C GLY A 126 -4.31 26.94 11.96
N GLY A 127 -4.92 26.78 10.78
CA GLY A 127 -4.59 27.57 9.58
C GLY A 127 -3.39 27.06 8.77
N LEU A 128 -2.69 26.00 9.21
CA LEU A 128 -1.65 25.35 8.42
C LEU A 128 -2.26 24.46 7.32
N LYS A 129 -1.48 24.25 6.24
CA LYS A 129 -1.85 23.26 5.22
C LYS A 129 -1.89 21.86 5.86
N PRO A 130 -2.85 20.99 5.49
CA PRO A 130 -3.03 19.69 6.14
C PRO A 130 -1.76 18.82 6.20
N TRP A 131 -0.95 18.80 5.14
CA TRP A 131 0.29 18.04 5.09
C TRP A 131 1.39 18.59 6.02
N VAL A 132 1.41 19.90 6.26
CA VAL A 132 2.35 20.53 7.21
C VAL A 132 1.98 20.14 8.63
N SER A 133 0.69 20.17 8.97
CA SER A 133 0.19 19.74 10.27
C SER A 133 0.55 18.29 10.57
N VAL A 134 0.41 17.39 9.58
CA VAL A 134 0.82 15.98 9.71
C VAL A 134 2.33 15.84 9.88
N ALA A 135 3.14 16.59 9.13
CA ALA A 135 4.59 16.55 9.27
C ALA A 135 5.05 17.00 10.68
N LEU A 136 4.46 18.08 11.21
CA LEU A 136 4.74 18.54 12.58
C LEU A 136 4.31 17.53 13.63
N PHE A 137 3.17 16.88 13.43
CA PHE A 137 2.71 15.79 14.30
C PHE A 137 3.70 14.63 14.32
N LEU A 138 4.16 14.17 13.16
CA LEU A 138 5.17 13.10 13.07
C LEU A 138 6.48 13.47 13.77
N LEU A 139 6.93 14.73 13.64
CA LEU A 139 8.14 15.20 14.31
C LEU A 139 7.98 15.25 15.83
N ARG A 140 6.84 15.73 16.34
CA ARG A 140 6.52 15.73 17.78
C ARG A 140 6.46 14.32 18.34
N GLU A 141 5.75 13.42 17.67
CA GLU A 141 5.64 12.02 18.10
C GLU A 141 6.99 11.29 18.05
N LYS A 142 7.87 11.65 17.11
CA LYS A 142 9.24 11.12 17.05
C LYS A 142 10.10 11.60 18.22
N ALA A 143 9.91 12.83 18.68
CA ALA A 143 10.60 13.37 19.85
C ALA A 143 10.05 12.81 21.18
N ASN A 144 8.79 12.39 21.20
CA ASN A 144 8.14 11.84 22.37
C ASN A 144 8.47 10.34 22.57
N ARG A 145 9.16 10.01 23.66
CA ARG A 145 9.55 8.62 23.97
C ARG A 145 8.37 7.71 24.29
N ASP A 146 7.31 8.26 24.87
CA ASP A 146 6.10 7.54 25.26
C ASP A 146 5.00 7.63 24.19
N SER A 147 5.38 7.96 22.94
CA SER A 147 4.43 8.02 21.83
C SER A 147 3.79 6.65 21.59
N LYS A 148 2.47 6.65 21.40
CA LYS A 148 1.71 5.50 20.89
C LYS A 148 2.31 4.95 19.58
N TRP A 149 2.91 5.82 18.77
CA TRP A 149 3.43 5.50 17.45
C TRP A 149 4.91 5.12 17.46
N SER A 150 5.53 4.99 18.63
CA SER A 150 6.96 4.72 18.77
C SER A 150 7.41 3.48 17.97
N GLY A 151 6.63 2.39 18.01
CA GLY A 151 6.92 1.18 17.22
C GLY A 151 6.92 1.43 15.71
N TYR A 152 5.99 2.24 15.20
CA TYR A 152 5.93 2.61 13.78
C TYR A 152 7.08 3.57 13.40
N LEU A 153 7.35 4.59 14.23
CA LEU A 153 8.36 5.60 13.93
C LEU A 153 9.79 5.04 13.96
N GLN A 154 10.04 3.97 14.73
CA GLN A 154 11.34 3.30 14.80
C GLN A 154 11.68 2.46 13.55
N ILE A 155 10.68 2.00 12.79
CA ILE A 155 10.91 1.22 11.57
C ILE A 155 10.98 2.08 10.31
N LEU A 156 10.66 3.38 10.41
CA LEU A 156 10.67 4.26 9.24
C LEU A 156 12.11 4.48 8.75
N PRO A 157 12.36 4.34 7.43
CA PRO A 157 13.64 4.71 6.85
C PRO A 157 13.98 6.18 7.13
N GLU A 158 15.22 6.45 7.53
CA GLU A 158 15.68 7.82 7.75
C GLU A 158 15.80 8.62 6.46
N THR A 159 16.10 7.92 5.36
CA THR A 159 16.24 8.50 4.02
C THR A 159 15.54 7.62 3.00
N THR A 160 15.26 8.20 1.84
CA THR A 160 14.68 7.51 0.69
C THR A 160 15.44 7.93 -0.57
N ASP A 161 15.25 7.20 -1.67
CA ASP A 161 15.85 7.53 -2.97
C ASP A 161 15.25 8.78 -3.65
N SER A 162 14.42 9.55 -2.94
CA SER A 162 13.86 10.80 -3.43
C SER A 162 14.94 11.86 -3.69
N THR A 163 14.71 12.74 -4.67
CA THR A 163 15.62 13.81 -5.07
C THR A 163 15.88 14.84 -3.96
N ILE A 164 14.99 14.93 -2.98
CA ILE A 164 15.16 15.76 -1.79
C ILE A 164 16.39 15.32 -0.96
N TYR A 165 16.70 14.02 -0.95
CA TYR A 165 17.87 13.45 -0.26
C TYR A 165 19.10 13.27 -1.17
N CYS A 166 18.96 13.55 -2.48
CA CYS A 166 20.10 13.43 -3.40
C CYS A 166 21.17 14.48 -3.06
N THR A 167 22.35 14.00 -2.70
CA THR A 167 23.56 14.82 -2.57
C THR A 167 24.02 15.31 -3.95
N GLY A 168 24.85 16.36 -3.99
CA GLY A 168 25.13 17.17 -5.19
C GLY A 168 25.50 16.39 -6.46
N GLN A 169 26.18 15.25 -6.34
CA GLN A 169 26.58 14.43 -7.48
C GLN A 169 25.39 13.73 -8.16
N LYS A 170 24.42 13.20 -7.42
CA LYS A 170 23.23 12.54 -8.01
C LYS A 170 22.29 13.58 -8.67
N ARG A 171 22.27 14.82 -8.17
CA ARG A 171 21.53 15.94 -8.79
C ARG A 171 22.13 16.39 -10.12
N SER A 172 23.45 16.47 -10.25
CA SER A 172 24.07 16.85 -11.53
C SER A 172 23.81 15.83 -12.64
N PHE A 173 23.77 14.53 -12.32
CA PHE A 173 23.35 13.50 -13.28
C PHE A 173 21.89 13.62 -13.73
N LEU A 174 20.98 14.04 -12.86
CA LEU A 174 19.58 14.29 -13.23
C LEU A 174 19.45 15.49 -14.18
N ASN A 175 20.12 16.60 -13.85
CA ASN A 175 20.16 17.78 -14.72
C ASN A 175 20.76 17.48 -16.11
N PHE A 176 21.78 16.61 -16.17
CA PHE A 176 22.36 16.19 -17.43
C PHE A 176 21.39 15.36 -18.28
N LYS A 177 20.50 14.55 -17.68
CA LYS A 177 19.48 13.80 -18.42
C LYS A 177 18.35 14.68 -18.96
N GLU A 178 17.99 15.76 -18.27
CA GLU A 178 16.96 16.71 -18.75
C GLU A 178 17.44 17.59 -19.91
N LEU A 179 18.74 17.87 -20.02
CA LEU A 179 19.30 18.73 -21.08
C LEU A 179 19.62 18.00 -22.39
N ASN A 180 19.48 16.67 -22.44
CA ASN A 180 19.81 15.85 -23.61
C ASN A 180 18.57 15.21 -24.27
N TYR A 181 17.39 15.80 -24.09
CA TYR A 181 16.16 15.49 -24.84
C TYR A 181 15.62 16.73 -25.54
#